data_AF-L0A877-F1
#
_entry.id   AF-L0A877-F1
#
_cell.length_a   1.000
_cell.length_b   1.000
_cell.length_c   1.000
_cell.angle_alpha   90.00
_cell.angle_beta   90.00
_cell.angle_gamma   90.00
#
_symmetry.space_group_name_H-M   'P 1'
#
loop_
_entity.id
_entity.type
_entity.pdbx_description
1 polymer ?
#
loop_
_entity_poly.entity_id
_entity_poly.type
_entity_poly.pdbx_seq_one_letter_code
_entity_poly.pdbx_strand_id
1 'polypeptide(L)'
;MTKEPPNWVVLKECAEELTHRGLTPFTRQQLITAVQSRFPDRSESSLNPMIQGMTINLKGGAPGGIGKEVFRSVGRGVFELRPQSARPHGAPDVSTTAREPARKQYSVVPSAPTPTNDLRPLILVSCVKSKRNQPAIAEDLYTSAWFVKAKRFAKAHGEQWFILSAKYGLVEPECVLEPYELTLNELRIAERREWAERVMQALRPRLVPGRHVILLAGSRYREFLMQHIEQHGCHVEAPLASIAGLGPQQN
;
A
#
# COMPACT_ATOMS: atom_id res chain seq x y z
N MET A 1 23.32 7.99 21.10
CA MET A 1 23.20 7.72 19.65
C MET A 1 22.01 8.50 19.11
N THR A 2 22.26 9.59 18.39
CA THR A 2 21.20 10.38 17.73
C THR A 2 20.62 9.55 16.59
N LYS A 3 19.34 9.21 16.65
CA LYS A 3 18.65 8.52 15.54
C LYS A 3 18.56 9.49 14.35
N GLU A 4 18.97 9.04 13.17
CA GLU A 4 18.80 9.83 11.95
C GLU A 4 17.30 10.08 11.68
N PRO A 5 16.93 11.28 11.17
CA PRO A 5 15.54 11.62 10.91
C PRO A 5 14.96 10.76 9.78
N PRO A 6 13.71 10.30 9.87
CA PRO A 6 13.10 9.46 8.83
C PRO A 6 12.95 10.21 7.49
N ASN A 7 12.89 9.48 6.38
CA ASN A 7 12.84 10.06 5.02
C ASN A 7 11.76 11.12 4.82
N TRP A 8 10.58 10.97 5.43
CA TRP A 8 9.50 11.95 5.28
C TRP A 8 9.81 13.30 5.96
N VAL A 9 10.51 13.30 7.10
CA VAL A 9 10.91 14.54 7.80
C VAL A 9 11.87 15.32 6.92
N VAL A 10 12.90 14.64 6.43
CA VAL A 10 13.93 15.25 5.58
C VAL A 10 13.34 15.73 4.26
N LEU A 11 12.44 14.97 3.64
CA LEU A 11 11.75 15.39 2.42
C LEU A 11 10.90 16.65 2.63
N LYS A 12 10.22 16.77 3.78
CA LYS A 12 9.46 17.97 4.13
C LYS A 12 10.38 19.18 4.30
N GLU A 13 11.45 19.05 5.08
CA GLU A 13 12.40 20.14 5.34
C GLU A 13 13.11 20.62 4.06
N CYS A 14 13.53 19.70 3.20
CA CYS A 14 14.16 20.05 1.92
C CYS A 14 13.18 20.77 0.98
N ALA A 15 11.89 20.39 0.99
CA ALA A 15 10.87 21.08 0.21
C ALA A 15 10.55 22.49 0.74
N GLU A 16 10.56 22.68 2.06
CA GLU A 16 10.44 24.01 2.70
C GLU A 16 11.59 24.92 2.29
N GLU A 17 12.82 24.42 2.26
CA GLU A 17 13.99 25.18 1.80
C GLU A 17 13.88 25.58 0.33
N LEU A 18 13.55 24.63 -0.56
CA LEU A 18 13.35 24.92 -1.99
C LEU A 18 12.29 26.00 -2.19
N THR A 19 11.19 25.94 -1.44
CA THR A 19 10.11 26.93 -1.49
C THR A 19 10.58 28.31 -1.00
N HIS A 20 11.31 28.39 0.13
CA HIS A 20 11.87 29.66 0.63
C HIS A 20 12.87 30.30 -0.33
N ARG A 21 13.58 29.49 -1.13
CA ARG A 21 14.51 29.96 -2.17
C ARG A 21 13.81 30.39 -3.47
N GLY A 22 12.48 30.34 -3.52
CA GLY A 22 11.69 30.67 -4.72
C GLY A 22 11.67 29.57 -5.78
N LEU A 23 12.19 28.37 -5.48
CA LEU A 23 12.20 27.23 -6.40
C LEU A 23 10.89 26.43 -6.26
N THR A 24 9.75 27.06 -6.53
CA THR A 24 8.43 26.42 -6.55
C THR A 24 7.70 26.72 -7.87
N PRO A 25 7.12 25.71 -8.55
CA PRO A 25 7.17 24.29 -8.19
C PRO A 25 8.57 23.68 -8.40
N PHE A 26 8.92 22.64 -7.63
CA PHE A 26 10.20 21.93 -7.74
C PHE A 26 10.02 20.54 -8.36
N THR A 27 11.04 20.08 -9.05
CA THR A 27 11.09 18.74 -9.64
C THR A 27 11.46 17.68 -8.60
N ARG A 28 11.13 16.42 -8.92
CA ARG A 28 11.59 15.25 -8.15
C ARG A 28 13.11 15.26 -7.96
N GLN A 29 13.85 15.57 -9.03
CA GLN A 29 15.32 15.59 -9.00
C GLN A 29 15.84 16.68 -8.06
N GLN A 30 15.28 17.90 -8.13
CA GLN A 30 15.66 18.98 -7.23
C GLN A 30 15.42 18.62 -5.75
N LEU A 31 14.29 17.96 -5.46
CA LEU A 31 13.99 17.49 -4.11
C LEU A 31 14.96 16.39 -3.65
N ILE A 32 15.25 15.39 -4.48
CA ILE A 32 16.20 14.31 -4.18
C ILE A 32 17.61 14.85 -3.99
N THR A 33 18.08 15.74 -4.87
CA THR A 33 19.40 16.37 -4.76
C THR A 33 19.53 17.17 -3.47
N ALA A 34 18.47 17.88 -3.05
CA ALA A 34 18.46 18.59 -1.76
C ALA A 34 18.50 17.65 -0.55
N VAL A 35 17.92 16.44 -0.64
CA VAL A 35 18.03 15.41 0.40
C VAL A 35 19.45 14.85 0.43
N GLN A 36 20.01 14.48 -0.74
CA GLN A 36 21.31 13.83 -0.86
C GLN A 36 22.48 14.75 -0.50
N SER A 37 22.34 16.08 -0.67
CA SER A 37 23.35 17.03 -0.19
C SER A 37 23.51 17.03 1.33
N ARG A 38 22.48 16.61 2.07
CA ARG A 38 22.48 16.51 3.54
C ARG A 38 22.68 15.06 4.02
N PHE A 39 22.17 14.09 3.26
CA PHE A 39 22.20 12.67 3.56
C PHE A 39 22.57 11.84 2.32
N PRO A 40 23.87 11.74 1.97
CA PRO A 40 24.33 11.12 0.73
C PRO A 40 23.94 9.64 0.59
N ASP A 41 23.79 8.93 1.70
CA ASP A 41 23.46 7.49 1.71
C ASP A 41 21.98 7.18 1.40
N ARG A 42 21.13 8.21 1.26
CA ARG A 42 19.71 8.02 0.93
C ARG A 42 19.52 7.81 -0.56
N SER A 43 19.23 6.57 -0.92
CA SER A 43 18.98 6.17 -2.30
C SER A 43 17.65 6.70 -2.83
N GLU A 44 17.59 6.97 -4.14
CA GLU A 44 16.34 7.34 -4.82
C GLU A 44 15.24 6.28 -4.65
N SER A 45 15.62 5.00 -4.62
CA SER A 45 14.69 3.89 -4.40
C SER A 45 13.97 3.94 -3.05
N SER A 46 14.58 4.61 -2.05
CA SER A 46 13.98 4.85 -0.73
C SER A 46 13.20 6.17 -0.64
N LEU A 47 13.54 7.17 -1.46
CA LEU A 47 12.91 8.50 -1.48
C LEU A 47 11.71 8.57 -2.41
N ASN A 48 11.77 7.94 -3.58
CA ASN A 48 10.72 7.96 -4.60
C ASN A 48 9.35 7.47 -4.08
N PRO A 49 9.26 6.34 -3.35
CA PRO A 49 8.01 5.90 -2.77
C PRO A 49 7.48 6.85 -1.69
N MET A 50 8.37 7.55 -0.97
CA MET A 50 7.99 8.51 0.07
C MET A 50 7.46 9.81 -0.54
N ILE A 51 8.12 10.33 -1.58
CA ILE A 51 7.64 11.50 -2.35
C ILE A 51 6.25 11.21 -2.91
N GLN A 52 6.04 10.02 -3.47
CA GLN A 52 4.74 9.61 -3.99
C GLN A 52 3.70 9.49 -2.87
N GLY A 53 4.06 8.88 -1.72
CA GLY A 53 3.17 8.71 -0.58
C GLY A 53 2.83 10.02 0.17
N MET A 54 3.64 11.05 0.01
CA MET A 54 3.42 12.40 0.56
C MET A 54 2.65 13.32 -0.40
N THR A 55 2.27 12.84 -1.60
CA THR A 55 1.61 13.63 -2.65
C THR A 55 0.11 13.33 -2.78
N ILE A 56 -0.74 14.34 -2.58
CA ILE A 56 -2.21 14.15 -2.46
C ILE A 56 -2.91 13.65 -3.72
N ASN A 57 -2.36 13.93 -4.90
CA ASN A 57 -2.98 13.63 -6.19
C ASN A 57 -2.19 12.58 -7.00
N LEU A 58 -1.28 11.87 -6.35
CA LEU A 58 -0.65 10.67 -6.89
C LEU A 58 -1.16 9.45 -6.14
N LYS A 59 -1.45 8.36 -6.87
CA LYS A 59 -1.81 7.07 -6.29
C LYS A 59 -0.55 6.21 -6.17
N GLY A 60 -0.39 5.49 -5.06
CA GLY A 60 0.81 4.69 -4.76
C GLY A 60 1.88 5.48 -3.98
N GLY A 61 2.74 4.78 -3.24
CA GLY A 61 3.74 5.36 -2.33
C GLY A 61 3.85 4.58 -1.02
N ALA A 62 4.86 4.85 -0.20
CA ALA A 62 5.05 4.15 1.07
C ALA A 62 3.85 4.42 2.01
N PRO A 63 3.13 3.39 2.49
CA PRO A 63 2.00 3.58 3.40
C PRO A 63 2.53 3.86 4.81
N GLY A 64 2.27 5.07 5.34
CA GLY A 64 2.41 5.33 6.78
C GLY A 64 3.27 6.52 7.23
N GLY A 65 3.26 7.66 6.53
CA GLY A 65 3.81 8.92 7.07
C GLY A 65 2.71 9.79 7.69
N ILE A 66 2.92 10.25 8.92
CA ILE A 66 2.32 11.51 9.40
C ILE A 66 2.64 12.59 8.35
N GLY A 67 1.64 13.40 7.95
CA GLY A 67 1.81 14.42 6.89
C GLY A 67 1.34 13.99 5.50
N LYS A 68 0.23 13.25 5.39
CA LYS A 68 -0.34 12.75 4.11
C LYS A 68 -0.66 13.80 3.04
N GLU A 69 -0.44 15.08 3.32
CA GLU A 69 -0.77 16.16 2.41
C GLU A 69 0.34 17.21 2.30
N VAL A 70 1.61 16.79 2.27
CA VAL A 70 2.74 17.72 2.16
C VAL A 70 2.91 18.22 0.72
N PHE A 71 2.73 17.36 -0.28
CA PHE A 71 2.95 17.72 -1.68
C PHE A 71 1.67 17.68 -2.52
N ARG A 72 1.63 18.54 -3.53
CA ARG A 72 0.69 18.45 -4.65
C ARG A 72 1.51 18.34 -5.94
N SER A 73 1.21 17.35 -6.78
CA SER A 73 1.80 17.27 -8.11
C SER A 73 1.10 18.26 -9.06
N VAL A 74 1.86 19.09 -9.76
CA VAL A 74 1.34 20.05 -10.75
C VAL A 74 1.78 19.73 -12.19
N GLY A 75 2.56 18.67 -12.36
CA GLY A 75 3.05 18.18 -13.64
C GLY A 75 3.83 16.89 -13.47
N ARG A 76 4.23 16.25 -14.57
CA ARG A 76 4.97 14.98 -14.55
C ARG A 76 6.30 15.15 -13.79
N GLY A 77 6.34 14.66 -12.55
CA GLY A 77 7.53 14.77 -11.67
C GLY A 77 7.77 16.16 -11.10
N VAL A 78 6.74 17.02 -11.08
CA VAL A 78 6.79 18.40 -10.58
C VAL A 78 5.81 18.56 -9.41
N PHE A 79 6.28 19.18 -8.32
CA PHE A 79 5.60 19.21 -7.03
C PHE A 79 5.61 20.62 -6.42
N GLU A 80 4.57 20.91 -5.65
CA GLU A 80 4.46 22.09 -4.79
C GLU A 80 4.28 21.65 -3.34
N LEU A 81 4.88 22.39 -2.42
CA LEU A 81 4.63 22.25 -0.99
C LEU A 81 3.27 22.86 -0.64
N ARG A 82 2.41 22.12 0.08
CA ARG A 82 1.17 22.70 0.61
C ARG A 82 1.49 23.57 1.83
N PRO A 83 0.91 24.78 1.93
CA PRO A 83 0.94 25.50 3.19
C PRO A 83 0.20 24.65 4.22
N GLN A 84 0.88 24.24 5.29
CA GLN A 84 0.19 23.61 6.41
C GLN A 84 -0.76 24.66 6.97
N SER A 85 -2.06 24.40 6.87
CA SER A 85 -3.05 25.21 7.58
C SER A 85 -2.74 25.10 9.07
N ALA A 86 -2.15 26.15 9.64
CA ALA A 86 -2.19 26.39 11.07
C ALA A 86 -3.65 26.20 11.52
N ARG A 87 -3.89 25.32 12.50
CA ARG A 87 -5.17 25.34 13.20
C ARG A 87 -5.36 26.76 13.75
N PRO A 88 -6.43 27.49 13.43
CA PRO A 88 -6.79 28.66 14.21
C PRO A 88 -7.56 28.15 15.42
N HIS A 89 -7.00 28.42 16.59
CA HIS A 89 -7.77 28.52 17.82
C HIS A 89 -8.76 29.68 17.63
N GLY A 90 -10.05 29.45 17.90
CA GLY A 90 -11.06 30.50 18.00
C GLY A 90 -12.06 30.56 16.84
N ALA A 91 -13.33 30.28 17.17
CA ALA A 91 -14.47 30.92 16.51
C ALA A 91 -14.37 32.45 16.74
N PRO A 92 -14.93 33.31 15.87
CA PRO A 92 -16.38 33.38 15.68
C PRO A 92 -16.86 33.57 14.22
N ASP A 93 -18.19 33.50 14.15
CA ASP A 93 -19.19 33.66 13.10
C ASP A 93 -19.00 34.82 12.08
N VAL A 94 -19.45 34.61 10.83
CA VAL A 94 -20.43 35.46 10.10
C VAL A 94 -20.57 35.03 8.63
N SER A 95 -21.85 34.89 8.27
CA SER A 95 -22.52 34.75 6.96
C SER A 95 -21.95 35.54 5.76
N THR A 96 -22.09 35.00 4.54
CA THR A 96 -22.80 35.65 3.37
C THR A 96 -22.37 35.12 1.98
N THR A 97 -23.30 34.35 1.38
CA THR A 97 -23.79 34.25 -0.02
C THR A 97 -22.91 34.22 -1.30
N ALA A 98 -23.32 33.29 -2.18
CA ALA A 98 -23.39 33.30 -3.66
C ALA A 98 -22.07 33.05 -4.44
N ARG A 99 -21.98 32.27 -5.53
CA ARG A 99 -22.95 31.76 -6.52
C ARG A 99 -22.27 30.63 -7.33
N GLU A 100 -23.03 29.61 -7.73
CA GLU A 100 -22.64 28.41 -8.54
C GLU A 100 -22.46 28.74 -10.05
N PRO A 101 -21.85 27.88 -10.92
CA PRO A 101 -22.52 26.63 -11.36
C PRO A 101 -21.64 25.40 -11.72
N ALA A 102 -22.27 24.24 -11.50
CA ALA A 102 -22.27 23.01 -12.32
C ALA A 102 -20.96 22.23 -12.57
N ARG A 103 -20.72 21.21 -11.72
CA ARG A 103 -19.97 20.00 -12.11
C ARG A 103 -20.74 18.76 -11.69
N LYS A 104 -21.12 17.96 -12.70
CA LYS A 104 -21.94 16.74 -12.66
C LYS A 104 -21.69 15.89 -11.41
N GLN A 105 -22.76 15.69 -10.64
CA GLN A 105 -22.84 14.79 -9.50
C GLN A 105 -22.89 13.33 -10.00
N TYR A 106 -21.77 12.62 -9.89
CA TYR A 106 -21.80 11.15 -9.84
C TYR A 106 -22.06 10.76 -8.40
N SER A 107 -23.33 10.53 -8.08
CA SER A 107 -23.74 9.83 -6.86
C SER A 107 -23.28 8.37 -6.96
N VAL A 108 -22.15 8.05 -6.34
CA VAL A 108 -21.91 6.69 -5.85
C VAL A 108 -21.90 6.79 -4.33
N VAL A 109 -23.03 6.46 -3.73
CA VAL A 109 -23.10 6.15 -2.31
C VAL A 109 -22.08 5.03 -2.02
N PRO A 110 -21.14 5.19 -1.07
CA PRO A 110 -20.48 4.02 -0.52
C PRO A 110 -21.56 3.29 0.28
N SER A 111 -22.08 2.21 -0.29
CA SER A 111 -22.86 1.26 0.50
C SER A 111 -21.92 0.74 1.59
N ALA A 112 -22.22 1.08 2.83
CA ALA A 112 -21.58 0.49 3.98
C ALA A 112 -21.63 -1.04 3.83
N PRO A 113 -20.54 -1.78 4.10
CA PRO A 113 -20.61 -3.22 4.11
C PRO A 113 -21.61 -3.63 5.19
N THR A 114 -22.74 -4.16 4.74
CA THR A 114 -23.66 -4.89 5.61
C THR A 114 -22.90 -6.14 6.09
N PRO A 115 -22.90 -6.49 7.38
CA PRO A 115 -22.35 -7.76 7.82
C PRO A 115 -23.27 -8.88 7.31
N THR A 116 -23.07 -9.31 6.07
CA THR A 116 -23.65 -10.54 5.57
C THR A 116 -22.93 -11.68 6.25
N ASN A 117 -23.71 -12.56 6.89
CA ASN A 117 -23.29 -13.89 7.29
C ASN A 117 -23.06 -14.76 6.03
N ASP A 118 -22.22 -14.28 5.11
CA ASP A 118 -21.78 -15.05 3.97
C ASP A 118 -20.75 -16.04 4.53
N LEU A 119 -21.14 -17.32 4.56
CA LEU A 119 -20.32 -18.47 4.98
C LEU A 119 -19.05 -18.65 4.13
N ARG A 120 -18.82 -17.79 3.12
CA ARG A 120 -17.69 -17.86 2.21
C ARG A 120 -16.48 -17.11 2.77
N PRO A 121 -15.30 -17.73 2.78
CA PRO A 121 -14.12 -17.15 3.41
C PRO A 121 -13.57 -15.93 2.65
N LEU A 122 -12.77 -15.13 3.36
CA LEU A 122 -11.81 -14.23 2.72
C LEU A 122 -10.58 -15.04 2.30
N ILE A 123 -10.18 -14.97 1.04
CA ILE A 123 -9.08 -15.78 0.50
C ILE A 123 -7.86 -14.91 0.21
N LEU A 124 -6.71 -15.31 0.75
CA LEU A 124 -5.42 -14.66 0.52
C LEU A 124 -4.54 -15.57 -0.33
N VAL A 125 -4.06 -15.07 -1.46
CA VAL A 125 -3.23 -15.83 -2.41
C VAL A 125 -1.84 -15.22 -2.47
N SER A 126 -0.78 -16.00 -2.21
CA SER A 126 0.59 -15.47 -2.38
C SER A 126 0.92 -15.14 -3.83
N CYS A 127 1.67 -14.08 -4.06
CA CYS A 127 2.27 -13.81 -5.37
C CYS A 127 3.31 -14.88 -5.75
N VAL A 128 3.76 -14.84 -7.00
CA VAL A 128 4.75 -15.79 -7.54
C VAL A 128 5.82 -15.07 -8.36
N LYS A 129 6.94 -15.76 -8.61
CA LYS A 129 8.03 -15.23 -9.43
C LYS A 129 7.60 -14.93 -10.86
N SER A 130 6.90 -15.87 -11.51
CA SER A 130 6.44 -15.73 -12.90
C SER A 130 5.42 -14.60 -13.06
N LYS A 131 5.82 -13.56 -13.78
CA LYS A 131 5.00 -12.38 -14.07
C LYS A 131 5.02 -12.07 -15.57
N ARG A 132 4.02 -11.33 -16.06
CA ARG A 132 4.11 -10.64 -17.36
C ARG A 132 5.28 -9.66 -17.34
N ASN A 133 5.78 -9.32 -18.52
CA ASN A 133 6.86 -8.35 -18.71
C ASN A 133 6.35 -6.89 -18.85
N GLN A 134 5.04 -6.68 -18.70
CA GLN A 134 4.38 -5.39 -18.84
C GLN A 134 3.39 -5.17 -17.69
N PRO A 135 3.06 -3.90 -17.38
CA PRO A 135 2.05 -3.59 -16.37
C PRO A 135 0.72 -4.27 -16.67
N ALA A 136 0.10 -4.83 -15.65
CA ALA A 136 -1.19 -5.52 -15.75
C ALA A 136 -1.91 -5.43 -14.40
N ILE A 137 -3.23 -5.66 -14.39
CA ILE A 137 -3.95 -5.87 -13.13
C ILE A 137 -3.34 -7.07 -12.40
N ALA A 138 -3.30 -7.00 -11.07
CA ALA A 138 -2.58 -7.96 -10.25
C ALA A 138 -3.03 -9.41 -10.49
N GLU A 139 -4.33 -9.64 -10.74
CA GLU A 139 -4.84 -10.97 -11.05
C GLU A 139 -4.35 -11.55 -12.39
N ASP A 140 -3.86 -10.72 -13.29
CA ASP A 140 -3.35 -11.09 -14.61
C ASP A 140 -1.83 -10.92 -14.75
N LEU A 141 -1.21 -10.18 -13.83
CA LEU A 141 0.23 -10.00 -13.79
C LEU A 141 0.95 -11.33 -13.53
N TYR A 142 0.46 -12.14 -12.59
CA TYR A 142 1.10 -13.40 -12.18
C TYR A 142 0.66 -14.57 -13.05
N THR A 143 1.62 -15.29 -13.63
CA THR A 143 1.36 -16.23 -14.73
C THR A 143 1.66 -17.70 -14.42
N SER A 144 2.10 -18.03 -13.21
CA SER A 144 2.42 -19.43 -12.87
C SER A 144 1.16 -20.30 -12.86
N ALA A 145 1.30 -21.58 -13.22
CA ALA A 145 0.19 -22.54 -13.20
C ALA A 145 -0.45 -22.67 -11.82
N TRP A 146 0.34 -22.57 -10.75
CA TRP A 146 -0.17 -22.56 -9.38
C TRP A 146 -1.02 -21.31 -9.11
N PHE A 147 -0.55 -20.13 -9.51
CA PHE A 147 -1.30 -18.89 -9.27
C PHE A 147 -2.62 -18.87 -10.03
N VAL A 148 -2.62 -19.35 -11.28
CA VAL A 148 -3.86 -19.49 -12.07
C VAL A 148 -4.88 -20.39 -11.37
N LYS A 149 -4.44 -21.54 -10.81
CA LYS A 149 -5.30 -22.44 -10.04
C LYS A 149 -5.79 -21.80 -8.73
N ALA A 150 -4.90 -21.14 -7.99
CA ALA A 150 -5.23 -20.45 -6.75
C ALA A 150 -6.21 -19.29 -6.97
N LYS A 151 -6.00 -18.47 -8.02
CA LYS A 151 -6.94 -17.43 -8.47
C LYS A 151 -8.31 -18.02 -8.77
N ARG A 152 -8.37 -19.12 -9.54
CA ARG A 152 -9.65 -19.79 -9.87
C ARG A 152 -10.37 -20.26 -8.60
N PHE A 153 -9.64 -20.87 -7.67
CA PHE A 153 -10.20 -21.27 -6.38
C PHE A 153 -10.72 -20.05 -5.60
N ALA A 154 -9.91 -18.99 -5.51
CA ALA A 154 -10.26 -17.78 -4.79
C ALA A 154 -11.54 -17.12 -5.32
N LYS A 155 -11.68 -17.02 -6.65
CA LYS A 155 -12.88 -16.46 -7.31
C LYS A 155 -14.12 -17.36 -7.16
N ALA A 156 -13.95 -18.68 -7.08
CA ALA A 156 -15.06 -19.62 -6.97
C ALA A 156 -15.59 -19.74 -5.53
N HIS A 157 -14.71 -19.67 -4.53
CA HIS A 157 -15.05 -20.01 -3.15
C HIS A 157 -15.03 -18.82 -2.19
N GLY A 158 -14.35 -17.73 -2.54
CA GLY A 158 -14.21 -16.57 -1.67
C GLY A 158 -15.37 -15.61 -1.77
N GLU A 159 -15.74 -14.99 -0.65
CA GLU A 159 -16.55 -13.77 -0.65
C GLU A 159 -15.72 -12.60 -1.20
N GLN A 160 -14.46 -12.53 -0.76
CA GLN A 160 -13.45 -11.58 -1.22
C GLN A 160 -12.11 -12.30 -1.33
N TRP A 161 -11.25 -11.81 -2.21
CA TRP A 161 -9.88 -12.31 -2.27
C TRP A 161 -8.86 -11.22 -2.56
N PHE A 162 -7.65 -11.44 -2.06
CA PHE A 162 -6.52 -10.52 -2.20
C PHE A 162 -5.24 -11.28 -2.52
N ILE A 163 -4.29 -10.56 -3.10
CA ILE A 163 -2.97 -11.08 -3.41
C ILE A 163 -1.99 -10.58 -2.34
N LEU A 164 -1.22 -11.51 -1.76
CA LEU A 164 -0.10 -11.22 -0.88
C LEU A 164 1.16 -11.04 -1.74
N SER A 165 1.48 -9.80 -2.08
CA SER A 165 2.69 -9.41 -2.79
C SER A 165 3.86 -9.21 -1.81
N ALA A 166 5.02 -9.79 -2.12
CA ALA A 166 6.26 -9.49 -1.38
C ALA A 166 6.58 -7.99 -1.39
N LYS A 167 6.38 -7.32 -2.53
CA LYS A 167 6.68 -5.89 -2.73
C LYS A 167 5.56 -4.99 -2.22
N TYR A 168 4.33 -5.28 -2.62
CA TYR A 168 3.19 -4.38 -2.41
C TYR A 168 2.36 -4.71 -1.16
N GLY A 169 2.62 -5.83 -0.47
CA GLY A 169 1.82 -6.27 0.68
C GLY A 169 0.47 -6.82 0.23
N LEU A 170 -0.62 -6.30 0.80
CA LEU A 170 -1.99 -6.70 0.43
C LEU A 170 -2.44 -5.96 -0.83
N VAL A 171 -2.83 -6.69 -1.87
CA VAL A 171 -3.19 -6.13 -3.18
C VAL A 171 -4.57 -6.61 -3.61
N GLU A 172 -5.38 -5.67 -4.12
CA GLU A 172 -6.65 -5.97 -4.80
C GLU A 172 -6.42 -6.54 -6.20
N PRO A 173 -7.21 -7.54 -6.63
CA PRO A 173 -7.07 -8.19 -7.94
C PRO A 173 -6.98 -7.22 -9.13
N GLU A 174 -7.74 -6.13 -9.07
CA GLU A 174 -7.91 -5.13 -10.13
C GLU A 174 -6.80 -4.06 -10.12
N CYS A 175 -5.91 -4.07 -9.11
CA CYS A 175 -4.84 -3.08 -9.00
C CYS A 175 -3.80 -3.29 -10.11
N VAL A 176 -3.51 -2.24 -10.89
CA VAL A 176 -2.45 -2.29 -11.91
C VAL A 176 -1.09 -2.26 -11.24
N LEU A 177 -0.28 -3.27 -11.51
CA LEU A 177 1.07 -3.44 -10.98
C LEU A 177 2.08 -3.51 -12.13
N GLU A 178 3.25 -2.91 -11.92
CA GLU A 178 4.41 -3.15 -12.78
C GLU A 178 5.09 -4.48 -12.40
N PRO A 179 5.73 -5.18 -13.36
CA PRO A 179 6.59 -6.32 -13.06
C PRO A 179 7.69 -5.95 -12.06
N TYR A 180 8.06 -6.88 -11.18
CA TYR A 180 9.07 -6.65 -10.16
C TYR A 180 9.74 -7.97 -9.76
N GLU A 181 10.98 -7.87 -9.28
CA GLU A 181 11.72 -8.99 -8.70
C GLU A 181 11.94 -8.74 -7.21
N LEU A 182 11.11 -9.39 -6.39
CA LEU A 182 11.24 -9.43 -4.94
C LEU A 182 10.49 -10.67 -4.42
N THR A 183 11.11 -11.40 -3.50
CA THR A 183 10.52 -12.58 -2.86
C THR A 183 10.70 -12.50 -1.35
N LEU A 184 9.70 -12.93 -0.58
CA LEU A 184 9.82 -12.97 0.89
C LEU A 184 10.89 -13.98 1.35
N ASN A 185 11.28 -14.93 0.49
CA ASN A 185 12.30 -15.92 0.85
C ASN A 185 13.69 -15.31 1.05
N GLU A 186 13.98 -14.20 0.40
CA GLU A 186 15.27 -13.50 0.47
C GLU A 186 15.30 -12.46 1.60
N LEU A 187 14.13 -12.06 2.12
CA LEU A 187 14.03 -11.10 3.21
C LEU A 187 14.48 -11.73 4.54
N ARG A 188 15.15 -10.94 5.37
CA ARG A 188 15.50 -11.31 6.74
C ARG A 188 14.25 -11.40 7.60
N ILE A 189 14.37 -12.08 8.75
CA ILE A 189 13.23 -12.31 9.65
C ILE A 189 12.55 -11.03 10.13
N ALA A 190 13.32 -9.97 10.38
CA ALA A 190 12.80 -8.66 10.78
C ALA A 190 11.96 -8.03 9.66
N GLU A 191 12.46 -8.05 8.43
CA GLU A 191 11.75 -7.51 7.25
C GLU A 191 10.46 -8.29 6.97
N ARG A 192 10.44 -9.61 7.20
CA ARG A 192 9.22 -10.42 7.09
C ARG A 192 8.18 -10.11 8.17
N ARG A 193 8.61 -9.79 9.40
CA ARG A 193 7.71 -9.31 10.46
C ARG A 193 7.09 -7.97 10.10
N GLU A 194 7.92 -7.02 9.65
CA GLU A 194 7.45 -5.72 9.18
C GLU A 194 6.49 -5.86 7.99
N TRP A 195 6.78 -6.77 7.06
CA TRP A 195 5.87 -7.10 5.97
C TRP A 195 4.52 -7.62 6.48
N ALA A 196 4.51 -8.55 7.43
CA ALA A 196 3.29 -9.12 7.98
C ALA A 196 2.44 -8.08 8.72
N GLU A 197 3.08 -7.20 9.50
CA GLU A 197 2.41 -6.08 10.18
C GLU A 197 1.75 -5.12 9.19
N ARG A 198 2.44 -4.76 8.10
CA ARG A 198 1.87 -3.90 7.05
C ARG A 198 0.67 -4.56 6.36
N VAL A 199 0.78 -5.85 6.05
CA VAL A 199 -0.34 -6.61 5.47
C VAL A 199 -1.51 -6.63 6.45
N MET A 200 -1.25 -6.88 7.74
CA MET A 200 -2.28 -6.89 8.76
C MET A 200 -2.98 -5.53 8.87
N GLN A 201 -2.24 -4.43 8.86
CA GLN A 201 -2.82 -3.08 8.89
C GLN A 201 -3.76 -2.82 7.71
N ALA A 202 -3.40 -3.27 6.50
CA ALA A 202 -4.25 -3.16 5.32
C ALA A 202 -5.46 -4.12 5.37
N LEU A 203 -5.30 -5.27 6.02
CA LEU A 203 -6.31 -6.32 6.10
C LEU A 203 -7.34 -6.04 7.21
N ARG A 204 -6.96 -5.41 8.32
CA ARG A 204 -7.81 -5.12 9.50
C ARG A 204 -9.20 -4.58 9.16
N PRO A 205 -9.39 -3.59 8.26
CA PRO A 205 -10.72 -3.08 7.91
C PRO A 205 -11.65 -4.12 7.27
N ARG A 206 -11.11 -5.26 6.83
CA ARG A 206 -11.81 -6.36 6.16
C ARG A 206 -11.95 -7.59 7.06
N LEU A 207 -11.45 -7.52 8.30
CA LEU A 207 -11.53 -8.60 9.28
C LEU A 207 -12.56 -8.27 10.33
N VAL A 208 -13.44 -9.23 10.58
CA VAL A 208 -14.36 -9.24 11.72
C VAL A 208 -14.06 -10.49 12.54
N PRO A 209 -14.10 -10.44 13.89
CA PRO A 209 -13.98 -11.65 14.70
C PRO A 209 -14.97 -12.73 14.24
N GLY A 210 -14.54 -13.98 14.21
CA GLY A 210 -15.27 -15.13 13.68
C GLY A 210 -15.18 -15.31 12.16
N ARG A 211 -14.63 -14.35 11.40
CA ARG A 211 -14.46 -14.49 9.94
C ARG A 211 -13.54 -15.65 9.61
N HIS A 212 -13.94 -16.45 8.63
CA HIS A 212 -13.09 -17.49 8.07
C HIS A 212 -12.14 -16.91 7.01
N VAL A 213 -10.84 -17.19 7.14
CA VAL A 213 -9.78 -16.72 6.24
C VAL A 213 -8.98 -17.91 5.73
N ILE A 214 -8.89 -18.07 4.40
CA ILE A 214 -8.06 -19.11 3.78
C ILE A 214 -6.78 -18.49 3.24
N LEU A 215 -5.62 -18.98 3.69
CA LEU A 215 -4.30 -18.61 3.15
C LEU A 215 -3.80 -19.67 2.17
N LEU A 216 -3.92 -19.36 0.88
CA LEU A 216 -3.25 -20.07 -0.20
C LEU A 216 -1.85 -19.51 -0.38
N ALA A 217 -0.98 -19.76 0.59
CA ALA A 217 0.37 -19.18 0.63
C ALA A 217 1.42 -20.11 1.25
N GLY A 218 2.67 -19.96 0.80
CA GLY A 218 3.83 -20.67 1.35
C GLY A 218 4.18 -20.24 2.78
N SER A 219 5.05 -21.00 3.46
CA SER A 219 5.38 -20.79 4.88
C SER A 219 5.86 -19.38 5.21
N ARG A 220 6.70 -18.76 4.37
CA ARG A 220 7.21 -17.39 4.58
C ARG A 220 6.14 -16.30 4.62
N TYR A 221 5.06 -16.50 3.88
CA TYR A 221 3.92 -15.59 3.88
C TYR A 221 3.02 -15.79 5.11
N ARG A 222 3.03 -17.00 5.70
CA ARG A 222 2.16 -17.38 6.81
C ARG A 222 2.79 -17.14 8.19
N GLU A 223 4.11 -17.32 8.32
CA GLU A 223 4.82 -17.49 9.62
C GLU A 223 4.54 -16.40 10.66
N PHE A 224 4.27 -15.16 10.24
CA PHE A 224 3.83 -14.08 11.13
C PHE A 224 2.39 -13.66 10.87
N LEU A 225 1.96 -13.60 9.61
CA LEU A 225 0.65 -13.08 9.24
C LEU A 225 -0.51 -13.90 9.84
N MET A 226 -0.39 -15.23 9.87
CA MET A 226 -1.42 -16.12 10.40
C MET A 226 -1.72 -15.80 11.87
N GLN A 227 -0.67 -15.66 12.69
CA GLN A 227 -0.81 -15.31 14.10
C GLN A 227 -1.55 -13.97 14.30
N HIS A 228 -1.26 -12.96 13.49
CA HIS A 228 -1.93 -11.65 13.61
C HIS A 228 -3.42 -11.72 13.25
N ILE A 229 -3.78 -12.54 12.27
CA ILE A 229 -5.17 -12.74 11.85
C ILE A 229 -5.94 -13.51 12.93
N GLU A 230 -5.35 -14.55 13.51
CA GLU A 230 -5.93 -15.32 14.62
C GLU A 230 -6.10 -14.45 15.88
N GLN A 231 -5.11 -13.62 16.22
CA GLN A 231 -5.19 -12.66 17.33
C GLN A 231 -6.29 -11.61 17.13
N HIS A 232 -6.72 -11.36 15.89
CA HIS A 232 -7.87 -10.53 15.57
C HIS A 232 -9.21 -11.29 15.71
N GLY A 233 -9.17 -12.52 16.21
CA GLY A 233 -10.33 -13.36 16.46
C GLY A 233 -10.88 -14.06 15.22
N CYS A 234 -10.12 -14.13 14.12
CA CYS A 234 -10.55 -14.83 12.90
C CYS A 234 -10.17 -16.32 12.94
N HIS A 235 -10.93 -17.15 12.22
CA HIS A 235 -10.55 -18.55 11.97
C HIS A 235 -9.69 -18.61 10.72
N VAL A 236 -8.50 -19.20 10.83
CA VAL A 236 -7.54 -19.25 9.72
C VAL A 236 -7.30 -20.68 9.27
N GLU A 237 -7.52 -20.95 8.00
CA GLU A 237 -7.16 -22.20 7.34
C GLU A 237 -5.99 -21.96 6.37
N ALA A 238 -4.98 -22.83 6.41
CA ALA A 238 -3.89 -22.84 5.45
C ALA A 238 -3.82 -24.23 4.80
N PRO A 239 -4.62 -24.52 3.75
CA PRO A 239 -4.71 -25.86 3.15
C PRO A 239 -3.36 -26.38 2.64
N LEU A 240 -2.45 -25.46 2.29
CA LEU A 240 -1.11 -25.77 1.83
C LEU A 240 -0.11 -26.04 2.98
N ALA A 241 -0.51 -25.93 4.24
CA ALA A 241 0.35 -26.27 5.37
C ALA A 241 0.55 -27.79 5.51
N SER A 242 -0.43 -28.58 5.06
CA SER A 242 -0.46 -30.04 5.20
C SER A 242 0.13 -30.78 4.00
N ILE A 243 0.43 -30.08 2.90
CA ILE A 243 0.85 -30.68 1.64
C ILE A 243 2.34 -30.41 1.42
N ALA A 244 3.18 -31.21 2.07
CA ALA A 244 4.57 -31.36 1.66
C ALA A 244 4.59 -32.09 0.30
N GLY A 245 4.62 -31.36 -0.83
CA GLY A 245 4.88 -31.98 -2.14
C GLY A 245 4.02 -31.59 -3.34
N LEU A 246 3.19 -30.54 -3.29
CA LEU A 246 2.79 -29.92 -4.58
C LEU A 246 4.03 -29.26 -5.16
N GLY A 247 4.41 -29.66 -6.38
CA GLY A 247 5.66 -29.33 -7.07
C GLY A 247 6.11 -27.87 -6.94
N PRO A 248 7.41 -27.61 -7.16
CA PRO A 248 8.11 -26.45 -6.63
C PRO A 248 7.31 -25.17 -6.84
N GLN A 249 6.96 -24.52 -5.73
CA GLN A 249 6.64 -23.09 -5.78
C GLN A 249 7.84 -22.42 -6.43
N GLN A 250 7.64 -21.91 -7.65
CA GLN A 250 8.65 -21.12 -8.35
C GLN A 250 8.75 -19.79 -7.59
N ASN A 251 9.56 -19.82 -6.54
CA ASN A 251 9.86 -18.75 -5.61
C ASN A 251 11.14 -18.02 -6.01
#